data_AF-A0A1B7LC96-F1
#
_entry.id   AF-A0A1B7LC96-F1
#
_cell.length_a   1.000
_cell.length_b   1.000
_cell.length_c   1.000
_cell.angle_alpha   90.00
_cell.angle_beta   90.00
_cell.angle_gamma   90.00
#
_symmetry.space_group_name_H-M   'P 1'
#
loop_
_entity.id
_entity.type
_entity.pdbx_description
1 polymer ?
#
loop_
_entity_poly.entity_id
_entity_poly.type
_entity_poly.pdbx_seq_one_letter_code
_entity_poly.pdbx_strand_id
1 'polypeptide(L)'
;MIPMPSTHDILLCDLDAFFASVEQRDHPEYHGKPVIVGVRPDERGVVATCSYEARRYGIRSAMPMSRAVRLCPDAVFLPVDLARYRQVSAHVFAVYARFAAQIEPVSIDEAYIAVPPGKGVETAREIREEVRRELRRSFPPA
;
A
#
# COMPACT_ATOMS: atom_id res chain seq x y z
N MET A 1 -3.70 -36.43 17.88
CA MET A 1 -2.63 -35.40 17.90
C MET A 1 -3.24 -34.08 18.31
N ILE A 2 -2.83 -33.53 19.45
CA ILE A 2 -3.18 -32.16 19.82
C ILE A 2 -2.24 -31.26 18.99
N PRO A 3 -2.74 -30.29 18.21
CA PRO A 3 -1.85 -29.36 17.51
C PRO A 3 -0.99 -28.64 18.55
N MET A 4 0.33 -28.72 18.38
CA MET A 4 1.26 -27.93 19.19
C MET A 4 0.88 -26.46 19.02
N PRO A 5 0.81 -25.66 20.11
CA PRO A 5 0.52 -24.24 19.99
C PRO A 5 1.52 -23.62 19.02
N SER A 6 1.01 -22.78 18.13
CA SER A 6 1.86 -22.03 17.20
C SER A 6 2.95 -21.32 17.99
N THR A 7 4.20 -21.49 17.57
CA THR A 7 5.33 -20.82 18.22
C THR A 7 5.37 -19.33 17.90
N HIS A 8 4.50 -18.85 17.01
CA HIS A 8 4.43 -17.46 16.56
C HIS A 8 2.97 -17.06 16.26
N ASP A 9 2.65 -15.79 16.42
CA ASP A 9 1.52 -15.19 15.72
C ASP A 9 2.03 -14.70 14.35
N ILE A 10 1.26 -14.92 13.29
CA ILE A 10 1.63 -14.46 11.94
C ILE A 10 0.80 -13.24 11.59
N LEU A 11 1.48 -12.12 11.31
CA LEU A 11 0.85 -10.89 10.84
C LEU A 11 0.98 -10.82 9.32
N LEU A 12 -0.13 -10.54 8.64
CA LEU A 12 -0.11 -10.07 7.27
C LEU A 12 -0.19 -8.53 7.29
N CYS A 13 0.87 -7.88 6.83
CA CYS A 13 0.92 -6.43 6.70
C CYS A 13 0.81 -6.04 5.23
N ASP A 14 -0.18 -5.22 4.90
CA ASP A 14 -0.51 -4.75 3.54
C ASP A 14 -0.71 -3.21 3.59
N LEU A 15 -0.08 -2.48 2.66
CA LEU A 15 -0.22 -1.03 2.55
C LEU A 15 -1.43 -0.63 1.72
N ASP A 16 -2.40 0.01 2.37
CA ASP A 16 -3.67 0.43 1.77
C ASP A 16 -3.51 1.28 0.51
N ALA A 17 -4.05 0.77 -0.60
CA ALA A 17 -4.08 1.44 -1.91
C ALA A 17 -2.71 2.04 -2.30
N PHE A 18 -1.63 1.29 -2.05
CA PHE A 18 -0.29 1.81 -1.86
C PHE A 18 0.14 2.93 -2.83
N PHE A 19 0.12 2.70 -4.15
CA PHE A 19 0.65 3.70 -5.07
C PHE A 19 -0.23 4.96 -5.07
N ALA A 20 -1.56 4.83 -5.10
CA ALA A 20 -2.46 5.98 -5.05
C ALA A 20 -2.32 6.77 -3.74
N SER A 21 -2.09 6.08 -2.62
CA SER A 21 -1.83 6.70 -1.32
C SER A 21 -0.49 7.46 -1.29
N VAL A 22 0.55 6.95 -1.97
CA VAL A 22 1.82 7.66 -2.15
C VAL A 22 1.62 8.92 -2.99
N GLU A 23 0.92 8.81 -4.13
CA GLU A 23 0.64 9.96 -4.99
C GLU A 23 -0.16 11.04 -4.27
N GLN A 24 -1.22 10.67 -3.53
CA GLN A 24 -2.01 11.64 -2.76
C GLN A 24 -1.21 12.31 -1.65
N ARG A 25 -0.27 11.60 -1.01
CA ARG A 25 0.61 12.18 0.02
C ARG A 25 1.61 13.17 -0.60
N ASP A 26 2.22 12.79 -1.71
CA ASP A 26 3.29 13.57 -2.34
C ASP A 26 2.74 14.79 -3.11
N HIS A 27 1.45 14.76 -3.47
CA HIS A 27 0.75 15.81 -4.20
C HIS A 27 -0.55 16.21 -3.48
N PRO A 28 -0.50 17.21 -2.58
CA PRO A 28 -1.66 17.63 -1.79
C PRO A 28 -2.89 18.00 -2.62
N GLU A 29 -2.69 18.45 -3.86
CA GLU A 29 -3.74 18.76 -4.82
C GLU A 29 -4.58 17.54 -5.26
N TYR A 30 -4.12 16.32 -4.98
CA TYR A 30 -4.85 15.07 -5.27
C TYR A 30 -5.69 14.57 -4.08
N HIS A 31 -5.55 15.18 -2.89
CA HIS A 31 -6.36 14.79 -1.73
C HIS A 31 -7.85 14.92 -2.00
N GLY A 32 -8.61 13.87 -1.65
CA GLY A 32 -10.06 13.82 -1.86
C GLY A 32 -10.49 13.69 -3.32
N LYS A 33 -9.54 13.52 -4.26
CA LYS A 33 -9.83 13.29 -5.68
C LYS A 33 -9.70 11.80 -6.04
N PRO A 34 -10.47 11.32 -7.04
CA PRO A 34 -10.24 10.01 -7.65
C PRO A 34 -8.86 9.96 -8.30
N VAL A 35 -7.89 9.30 -7.66
CA VAL A 35 -6.56 9.00 -8.21
C VAL A 35 -6.52 7.56 -8.71
N ILE A 36 -6.00 7.38 -9.92
CA ILE A 36 -5.85 6.10 -10.61
C ILE A 36 -4.43 6.02 -11.15
N VAL A 37 -3.69 4.99 -10.73
CA VAL A 37 -2.32 4.73 -11.19
C VAL A 37 -2.35 3.54 -12.13
N GLY A 38 -1.72 3.64 -13.29
CA GLY A 38 -1.68 2.56 -14.26
C GLY A 38 -0.96 2.93 -15.55
N VAL A 39 -0.99 2.03 -16.52
CA VAL A 39 -0.51 2.31 -17.88
C VAL A 39 -1.43 3.36 -18.54
N ARG A 40 -0.88 4.21 -19.42
CA ARG A 40 -1.64 5.31 -20.01
C ARG A 40 -2.90 4.82 -20.76
N PRO A 41 -4.00 5.59 -20.79
CA PRO A 41 -5.26 5.17 -21.43
C PRO A 41 -5.20 4.89 -22.93
N ASP A 42 -4.24 5.48 -23.64
CA ASP A 42 -3.96 5.30 -25.07
C ASP A 42 -3.23 3.98 -25.38
N GLU A 43 -2.71 3.31 -24.36
CA GLU A 43 -2.10 1.99 -24.45
C GLU A 43 -3.08 0.91 -23.98
N ARG A 44 -2.86 -0.36 -24.34
CA ARG A 44 -3.65 -1.50 -23.82
C ARG A 44 -3.26 -1.79 -22.37
N GLY A 45 -3.61 -0.87 -21.48
CA GLY A 45 -3.28 -0.87 -20.06
C GLY A 45 -4.42 -1.25 -19.13
N VAL A 46 -4.07 -1.54 -17.88
CA VAL A 46 -5.00 -1.74 -16.77
C VAL A 46 -4.69 -0.79 -15.61
N VAL A 47 -5.67 -0.56 -14.74
CA VAL A 47 -5.48 0.06 -13.42
C VAL A 47 -4.49 -0.80 -12.63
N ALA A 48 -3.34 -0.24 -12.25
CA ALA A 48 -2.43 -0.89 -11.30
C ALA A 48 -3.02 -0.79 -9.88
N THR A 49 -3.40 0.42 -9.47
CA THR A 49 -4.13 0.67 -8.23
C THR A 49 -4.98 1.93 -8.34
N CYS A 50 -5.91 2.11 -7.41
CA CYS A 50 -6.74 3.30 -7.35
C CYS A 50 -7.11 3.66 -5.91
N SER A 51 -7.26 4.97 -5.70
CA SER A 51 -7.70 5.58 -4.44
C SER A 51 -9.11 5.12 -4.03
N TYR A 52 -9.44 5.32 -2.76
CA TYR A 52 -10.78 5.05 -2.25
C TYR A 52 -11.86 5.90 -2.93
N GLU A 53 -11.54 7.13 -3.32
CA GLU A 53 -12.40 8.03 -4.08
C GLU A 53 -12.74 7.45 -5.45
N ALA A 54 -11.75 6.89 -6.17
CA ALA A 54 -11.97 6.23 -7.45
C ALA A 54 -12.79 4.93 -7.31
N ARG A 55 -12.60 4.17 -6.22
CA ARG A 55 -13.38 2.95 -5.94
C ARG A 55 -14.89 3.20 -5.85
N ARG A 56 -15.32 4.42 -5.47
CA ARG A 56 -16.75 4.80 -5.42
C ARG A 56 -17.41 4.82 -6.80
N TYR A 57 -16.64 5.02 -7.86
CA TYR A 57 -17.09 4.93 -9.25
C TYR A 57 -17.05 3.49 -9.81
N GLY A 58 -16.77 2.51 -8.95
CA GLY A 58 -16.64 1.10 -9.34
C GLY A 58 -15.29 0.74 -9.95
N ILE A 59 -14.31 1.66 -9.97
CA ILE A 59 -12.96 1.41 -10.48
C ILE A 59 -12.20 0.50 -9.50
N ARG A 60 -11.45 -0.47 -10.05
CA ARG A 60 -10.70 -1.49 -9.29
C ARG A 60 -9.39 -1.80 -10.02
N SER A 61 -8.41 -2.35 -9.30
CA SER A 61 -7.19 -2.91 -9.89
C SER A 61 -7.52 -3.95 -10.98
N ALA A 62 -6.62 -4.08 -11.96
CA ALA A 62 -6.76 -4.90 -13.16
C ALA A 62 -7.93 -4.52 -14.11
N MET A 63 -8.71 -3.48 -13.80
CA MET A 63 -9.71 -2.96 -14.74
C MET A 63 -9.03 -2.37 -15.97
N PRO A 64 -9.54 -2.61 -17.21
CA PRO A 64 -9.04 -1.94 -18.40
C PRO A 64 -9.08 -0.42 -18.27
N MET A 65 -7.99 0.25 -18.64
CA MET A 65 -7.86 1.69 -18.39
C MET A 65 -8.89 2.52 -19.16
N SER A 66 -9.23 2.09 -20.38
CA SER A 66 -10.33 2.69 -21.15
C SER A 66 -11.68 2.64 -20.43
N ARG A 67 -11.94 1.60 -19.61
CA ARG A 67 -13.18 1.50 -18.82
C ARG A 67 -13.13 2.45 -17.62
N ALA A 68 -11.98 2.56 -16.95
CA ALA A 68 -11.82 3.49 -15.84
C ALA A 68 -12.05 4.95 -16.28
N VAL A 69 -11.50 5.35 -17.45
CA VAL A 69 -11.76 6.67 -18.05
C VAL A 69 -13.25 6.91 -18.32
N ARG A 70 -13.98 5.91 -18.82
CA ARG A 70 -15.44 6.05 -19.02
C ARG A 70 -16.22 6.17 -17.71
N LEU A 71 -15.77 5.51 -16.65
CA LEU A 71 -16.44 5.53 -15.34
C LEU A 71 -16.18 6.83 -14.58
N CYS A 72 -15.00 7.42 -14.72
CA CYS A 72 -14.62 8.66 -14.05
C CYS A 72 -13.68 9.49 -14.95
N PRO A 73 -14.22 10.25 -15.92
CA PRO A 73 -13.41 11.02 -16.87
C PRO A 73 -12.55 12.09 -16.20
N ASP A 74 -13.03 12.66 -15.10
CA ASP A 74 -12.37 13.74 -14.36
C ASP A 74 -11.39 13.23 -13.28
N ALA A 75 -11.08 11.93 -13.26
CA ALA A 75 -10.08 11.38 -12.35
C ALA A 75 -8.67 11.86 -12.69
N VAL A 76 -7.79 11.82 -11.69
CA VAL A 76 -6.36 12.02 -11.86
C VAL A 76 -5.75 10.69 -12.31
N PHE A 77 -5.27 10.64 -13.55
CA PHE A 77 -4.61 9.46 -14.13
C PHE A 77 -3.10 9.66 -14.13
N LEU A 78 -2.38 8.75 -13.48
CA LEU A 78 -0.92 8.82 -13.31
C LEU A 78 -0.25 7.54 -13.85
N PRO A 79 0.94 7.67 -14.47
CA PRO A 79 1.77 6.51 -14.77
C PRO A 79 2.31 5.88 -13.48
N VAL A 80 2.79 4.64 -13.57
CA VAL A 80 3.44 3.95 -12.43
C VAL A 80 4.84 4.52 -12.20
N ASP A 81 5.09 5.11 -11.03
CA ASP A 81 6.44 5.46 -10.55
C ASP A 81 7.00 4.40 -9.59
N LEU A 82 7.44 3.28 -10.15
CA LEU A 82 7.93 2.16 -9.34
C LEU A 82 9.19 2.50 -8.54
N ALA A 83 10.01 3.46 -9.01
CA ALA A 83 11.20 3.89 -8.30
C ALA A 83 10.80 4.59 -6.99
N ARG A 84 9.83 5.52 -7.07
CA ARG A 84 9.28 6.20 -5.89
C ARG A 84 8.60 5.23 -4.94
N TYR A 85 7.78 4.31 -5.45
CA TYR A 85 7.06 3.35 -4.61
C TYR A 85 8.03 2.40 -3.88
N ARG A 86 9.10 1.94 -4.54
CA ARG A 86 10.16 1.16 -3.90
C ARG A 86 10.91 1.94 -2.82
N GLN A 87 11.15 3.24 -3.02
CA GLN A 87 11.74 4.08 -2.00
C GLN A 87 10.86 4.11 -0.74
N VAL A 88 9.55 4.36 -0.89
CA VAL A 88 8.62 4.39 0.25
C VAL A 88 8.52 3.01 0.91
N SER A 89 8.42 1.94 0.12
CA SER A 89 8.41 0.55 0.59
C SER A 89 9.63 0.22 1.45
N ALA A 90 10.83 0.64 1.04
CA ALA A 90 12.05 0.38 1.80
C ALA A 90 12.03 0.98 3.21
N HIS A 91 11.45 2.18 3.38
CA HIS A 91 11.25 2.76 4.72
C HIS A 91 10.29 1.94 5.59
N VAL A 92 9.20 1.44 5.00
CA VAL A 92 8.23 0.59 5.70
C VAL A 92 8.86 -0.75 6.11
N PHE A 93 9.54 -1.43 5.19
CA PHE A 93 10.20 -2.70 5.48
C PHE A 93 11.35 -2.55 6.48
N ALA A 94 12.05 -1.41 6.48
CA ALA A 94 13.03 -1.09 7.51
C ALA A 94 12.40 -0.90 8.90
N VAL A 95 11.11 -0.53 8.99
CA VAL A 95 10.36 -0.57 10.25
C VAL A 95 10.03 -2.00 10.63
N TYR A 96 9.51 -2.81 9.70
CA TYR A 96 9.19 -4.23 9.96
C TYR A 96 10.38 -4.99 10.56
N ALA A 97 11.59 -4.78 10.02
CA ALA A 97 12.82 -5.41 10.49
C ALA A 97 13.20 -5.08 11.95
N ARG A 98 12.61 -4.04 12.55
CA ARG A 98 12.81 -3.70 13.97
C ARG A 98 11.94 -4.56 14.91
N PHE A 99 10.86 -5.15 14.40
CA PHE A 99 9.88 -5.90 15.18
C PHE A 99 10.06 -7.41 15.10
N ALA A 100 10.63 -7.93 14.01
CA ALA A 100 10.87 -9.36 13.86
C ALA A 100 12.07 -9.64 12.95
N ALA A 101 12.78 -10.73 13.23
CA ALA A 101 13.82 -11.25 12.35
C ALA A 101 13.26 -12.10 11.19
N GLN A 102 12.07 -12.69 11.36
CA GLN A 102 11.42 -13.54 10.38
C GLN A 102 10.34 -12.75 9.64
N ILE A 103 10.69 -12.28 8.45
CA ILE A 103 9.82 -11.52 7.54
C ILE A 103 9.89 -12.19 6.17
N GLU A 104 8.73 -12.41 5.57
CA GLU A 104 8.59 -12.91 4.20
C GLU A 104 7.91 -11.83 3.35
N PRO A 105 8.68 -11.05 2.55
CA PRO A 105 8.13 -10.12 1.58
C PRO A 105 7.35 -10.86 0.49
N VAL A 106 6.09 -10.46 0.25
CA VAL A 106 5.26 -10.98 -0.84
C VAL A 106 5.34 -10.04 -2.05
N SER A 107 5.33 -8.74 -1.79
CA SER A 107 5.39 -7.66 -2.80
C SER A 107 6.11 -6.44 -2.22
N ILE A 108 6.02 -5.28 -2.89
CA ILE A 108 6.56 -4.02 -2.36
C ILE A 108 5.67 -3.39 -1.28
N ASP A 109 4.42 -3.83 -1.13
CA ASP A 109 3.46 -3.36 -0.12
C ASP A 109 3.03 -4.43 0.88
N GLU A 110 3.36 -5.70 0.64
CA GLU A 110 2.85 -6.83 1.41
C GLU A 110 3.97 -7.70 1.98
N ALA A 111 3.83 -8.09 3.25
CA ALA A 111 4.72 -9.05 3.91
C ALA A 111 4.03 -9.84 5.01
N TYR A 112 4.45 -11.09 5.19
CA TYR A 112 4.20 -11.87 6.40
C TYR A 112 5.30 -11.61 7.44
N ILE A 113 4.90 -11.44 8.70
CA ILE A 113 5.81 -11.18 9.82
C ILE A 113 5.48 -12.13 10.96
N ALA A 114 6.45 -12.96 11.36
CA ALA A 114 6.29 -13.87 12.49
C ALA A 114 6.70 -13.17 13.79
N VAL A 115 5.76 -13.03 14.72
CA VAL A 115 5.95 -12.36 16.01
C VAL A 115 5.71 -13.33 17.16
N PRO A 116 6.17 -13.02 18.40
CA PRO A 116 5.93 -13.90 19.54
C PRO A 116 4.44 -14.23 19.74
N PRO A 117 4.10 -15.44 20.21
CA PRO A 117 2.72 -15.87 20.35
C PRO A 117 2.00 -15.06 21.44
N GLY A 118 0.73 -14.70 21.20
CA GLY A 118 -0.07 -13.89 22.12
C GLY A 118 0.24 -12.39 22.07
N LYS A 119 1.13 -11.95 21.17
CA LYS A 119 1.50 -10.53 20.97
C LYS A 119 1.02 -9.96 19.65
N GLY A 120 0.42 -10.75 18.76
CA GLY A 120 0.07 -10.34 17.40
C GLY A 120 -0.66 -9.00 17.29
N VAL A 121 -1.74 -8.81 18.05
CA VAL A 121 -2.55 -7.58 18.00
C VAL A 121 -1.80 -6.36 18.56
N GLU A 122 -1.02 -6.54 19.62
CA GLU A 122 -0.21 -5.49 20.22
C GLU A 122 0.90 -5.06 19.24
N THR A 123 1.68 -6.01 18.75
CA THR A 123 2.76 -5.77 17.79
C THR A 123 2.25 -5.17 16.48
N ALA A 124 1.10 -5.61 15.95
CA ALA A 124 0.51 -5.02 14.76
C ALA A 124 0.16 -3.52 14.94
N ARG A 125 -0.32 -3.14 16.12
CA ARG A 125 -0.60 -1.73 16.45
C ARG A 125 0.69 -0.92 16.52
N GLU A 126 1.72 -1.47 17.16
CA GLU A 126 3.02 -0.81 17.27
C GLU A 126 3.68 -0.62 15.90
N ILE A 127 3.68 -1.65 15.06
CA ILE A 127 4.15 -1.58 13.67
C ILE A 127 3.43 -0.47 12.92
N ARG A 128 2.09 -0.44 12.98
CA ARG A 128 1.31 0.59 12.28
C ARG A 128 1.68 2.01 12.73
N GLU A 129 1.80 2.24 14.03
CA GLU A 129 2.15 3.57 14.53
C GLU A 129 3.59 3.94 14.19
N GLU A 130 4.54 2.99 14.24
CA GLU A 130 5.93 3.25 13.88
C GLU A 130 6.09 3.51 12.38
N VAL A 131 5.37 2.78 11.50
CA VAL A 131 5.31 3.06 10.07
C VAL A 131 4.79 4.49 9.82
N ARG A 132 3.72 4.90 10.50
CA ARG A 132 3.19 6.27 10.40
C ARG A 132 4.21 7.32 10.82
N ARG A 133 4.95 7.09 11.92
CA ARG A 133 6.00 8.01 12.38
C ARG A 133 7.16 8.09 11.39
N GLU A 134 7.66 6.93 10.94
CA GLU A 134 8.74 6.84 9.96
C GLU A 134 8.38 7.59 8.67
N LEU A 135 7.18 7.34 8.13
CA LEU A 135 6.74 7.99 6.89
C LEU A 135 6.56 9.50 7.05
N ARG A 136 6.04 9.99 8.18
CA ARG A 136 5.93 11.45 8.45
C ARG A 136 7.30 12.12 8.57
N ARG A 137 8.29 11.41 9.15
CA ARG A 137 9.65 11.92 9.31
C ARG A 137 10.39 11.96 7.98
N SER A 138 10.28 10.88 7.20
CA SER A 138 11.05 10.68 5.98
C SER A 138 10.41 11.35 4.76
N PHE A 139 9.09 11.60 4.80
CA PHE A 139 8.31 12.26 3.77
C PHE A 139 7.36 13.28 4.43
N PRO A 140 7.88 14.41 4.94
CA PRO A 140 7.04 15.44 5.52
C PRO A 140 6.06 16.00 4.47
N PRO A 141 4.84 16.38 4.86
CA PRO A 141 3.94 17.08 3.97
C PRO A 141 4.60 18.39 3.48
N ALA A 142 4.39 18.72 2.21
CA ALA A 142 4.81 19.98 1.62
C ALA A 142 4.09 21.18 2.24
#